data_AF-G9MU74-F1
#
_entry.id   AF-G9MU74-F1
#
_cell.length_a   1.000
_cell.length_b   1.000
_cell.length_c   1.000
_cell.angle_alpha   90.00
_cell.angle_beta   90.00
_cell.angle_gamma   90.00
#
_symmetry.space_group_name_H-M   'P 1'
#
loop_
_entity.id
_entity.type
_entity.pdbx_description
1 polymer ?
#
loop_
_entity_poly.entity_id
_entity_poly.type
_entity_poly.pdbx_seq_one_letter_code
_entity_poly.pdbx_strand_id
1 'polypeptide(L)'
;TMELQLTAFPQFALLPVELRLAIWFYCLPHRVVQRDDPYEVQRLRKKHKCWSVRPSLKNAAPPRIASVCRESRQVAMRWGKMVSQNYNWNLGPIWIQPRLDTYHLNVTEEATWDYGYHDLNKQLVDEFIKDGLNWLDTVPLSIPSEYYLDFDLGLQDVSRMRQRLYIEIRDDFVDEDLNVVYNEYAYYDPRPFTNISLSATMAFITIHAKRRHAVASGLFGLLLDAPVQLVDFDDEQNISSFHALFERDIHNRKRTEVIKLFSLILSPIFRSRVQDWTEKVDWLMMATAWLRAKMSWENCIPFDGDPFSAWNPIIEELPDGRRLVYMKNGDKYENRFDDDNPWVIQAKKELPRVIPKILFMLCTDDCDVDGNVGMVPSVEHPIARDDYFEVHSYEDL
;
A
#
# COMPACT_ATOMS: atom_id res chain seq x y z
N THR A 1 -28.92 0.46 -40.82
CA THR A 1 -29.92 0.11 -39.76
C THR A 1 -29.90 -1.36 -39.35
N MET A 2 -28.72 -2.00 -39.33
CA MET A 2 -28.50 -3.34 -38.73
C MET A 2 -27.43 -3.31 -37.60
N GLU A 3 -26.64 -2.24 -37.50
CA GLU A 3 -25.56 -2.10 -36.51
C GLU A 3 -26.03 -1.69 -35.10
N LEU A 4 -27.25 -1.16 -34.96
CA LEU A 4 -27.80 -0.76 -33.65
C LEU A 4 -28.38 -1.93 -32.84
N GLN A 5 -28.61 -3.10 -33.45
CA GLN A 5 -29.14 -4.29 -32.74
C GLN A 5 -28.06 -5.13 -32.06
N LEU A 6 -26.78 -4.95 -32.39
CA LEU A 6 -25.68 -5.73 -31.80
C LEU A 6 -25.21 -5.21 -30.43
N THR A 7 -25.76 -4.09 -29.94
CA THR A 7 -25.34 -3.47 -28.67
C THR A 7 -26.26 -3.78 -27.50
N ALA A 8 -27.38 -4.48 -27.73
CA ALA A 8 -28.30 -4.91 -26.69
C ALA A 8 -28.12 -6.41 -26.43
N PHE A 9 -27.92 -6.78 -25.16
CA PHE A 9 -27.95 -8.17 -24.69
C PHE A 9 -29.29 -8.41 -23.95
N PRO A 10 -30.42 -8.51 -24.68
CA PRO A 10 -31.76 -8.57 -24.07
C PRO A 10 -31.95 -9.80 -23.15
N GLN A 11 -31.15 -10.85 -23.36
CA GLN A 11 -31.13 -12.05 -22.54
C GLN A 11 -30.77 -11.75 -21.09
N PHE A 12 -30.00 -10.69 -20.82
CA PHE A 12 -29.67 -10.30 -19.45
C PHE A 12 -30.92 -10.04 -18.63
N ALA A 13 -31.91 -9.34 -19.18
CA ALA A 13 -33.16 -9.01 -18.48
C ALA A 13 -34.05 -10.24 -18.22
N LEU A 14 -33.83 -11.34 -18.94
CA LEU A 14 -34.56 -12.59 -18.77
C LEU A 14 -33.96 -13.49 -17.67
N LEU A 15 -32.76 -13.16 -17.17
CA LEU A 15 -32.15 -13.91 -16.09
C LEU A 15 -32.91 -13.67 -14.76
N PRO A 16 -33.01 -14.69 -13.89
CA PRO A 16 -33.44 -14.52 -12.51
C PRO A 16 -32.67 -13.39 -11.82
N VAL A 17 -33.35 -12.68 -10.90
CA VAL A 17 -32.77 -11.50 -10.23
C VAL A 17 -31.46 -11.82 -9.51
N GLU A 18 -31.36 -13.01 -8.93
CA GLU A 18 -30.19 -13.49 -8.23
C GLU A 18 -28.97 -13.59 -9.16
N LEU A 19 -29.16 -14.10 -10.37
CA LEU A 19 -28.09 -14.19 -11.37
C LEU A 19 -27.70 -12.82 -11.90
N ARG A 20 -28.65 -11.91 -12.11
CA ARG A 20 -28.33 -10.54 -12.55
C ARG A 20 -27.53 -9.79 -11.50
N LEU A 21 -27.93 -9.88 -10.22
CA LEU A 21 -27.19 -9.29 -9.10
C LEU A 21 -25.80 -9.91 -8.93
N ALA A 22 -25.67 -11.23 -9.10
CA ALA A 22 -24.38 -11.90 -9.07
C ALA A 22 -23.47 -11.42 -10.21
N ILE A 23 -23.98 -11.33 -11.44
CA ILE A 23 -23.21 -10.80 -12.58
C ILE A 23 -22.72 -9.38 -12.28
N TRP A 24 -23.60 -8.49 -11.79
CA TRP A 24 -23.18 -7.14 -11.43
C TRP A 24 -22.11 -7.13 -10.35
N PHE A 25 -22.22 -7.97 -9.33
CA PHE A 25 -21.21 -8.11 -8.29
C PHE A 25 -19.87 -8.55 -8.87
N TYR A 26 -19.84 -9.57 -9.72
CA TYR A 26 -18.60 -10.04 -10.37
C TYR A 26 -18.02 -9.06 -11.40
N CYS A 27 -18.80 -8.08 -11.85
CA CYS A 27 -18.31 -7.01 -12.69
C CYS A 27 -17.78 -5.80 -11.89
N LEU A 28 -17.92 -5.78 -10.55
CA LEU A 28 -17.30 -4.75 -9.73
C LEU A 28 -15.78 -4.84 -9.85
N PRO A 29 -15.07 -3.71 -10.04
CA PRO A 29 -13.63 -3.73 -10.15
C PRO A 29 -12.97 -4.00 -8.80
N HIS A 30 -11.84 -4.69 -8.82
CA HIS A 30 -10.92 -4.79 -7.70
C HIS A 30 -9.91 -3.65 -7.83
N ARG A 31 -10.00 -2.62 -7.00
CA ARG A 31 -9.21 -1.40 -7.15
C ARG A 31 -8.20 -1.26 -6.02
N VAL A 32 -7.13 -0.56 -6.31
CA VAL A 32 -6.23 -0.03 -5.29
C VAL A 32 -6.67 1.40 -5.00
N VAL A 33 -7.33 1.62 -3.88
CA VAL A 33 -7.81 2.94 -3.45
C VAL A 33 -6.70 3.65 -2.71
N GLN A 34 -6.35 4.85 -3.13
CA GLN A 34 -5.21 5.60 -2.58
C GLN A 34 -5.68 6.67 -1.61
N ARG A 35 -5.04 6.75 -0.44
CA ARG A 35 -4.98 7.96 0.40
C ARG A 35 -3.82 8.79 -0.14
N ASP A 36 -4.14 9.75 -1.00
CA ASP A 36 -3.15 10.54 -1.74
C ASP A 36 -2.85 11.86 -1.03
N ASP A 37 -1.58 12.09 -0.68
CA ASP A 37 -1.13 13.38 -0.18
C ASP A 37 -0.73 14.34 -1.33
N PRO A 38 -1.21 15.59 -1.33
CA PRO A 38 -0.75 16.64 -2.24
C PRO A 38 0.77 16.76 -2.41
N TYR A 39 1.59 16.50 -1.37
CA TYR A 39 3.05 16.59 -1.48
C TYR A 39 3.64 15.43 -2.28
N GLU A 40 3.21 14.20 -1.99
CA GLU A 40 3.65 13.03 -2.75
C GLU A 40 3.27 13.15 -4.24
N VAL A 41 2.08 13.69 -4.52
CA VAL A 41 1.65 14.05 -5.88
C VAL A 41 2.63 15.00 -6.57
N GLN A 42 3.12 16.04 -5.88
CA GLN A 42 4.12 16.97 -6.43
C GLN A 42 5.47 16.29 -6.64
N ARG A 43 5.89 15.42 -5.72
CA ARG A 43 7.15 14.66 -5.80
C ARG A 43 7.15 13.75 -7.01
N LEU A 44 6.09 12.96 -7.19
CA LEU A 44 5.90 12.09 -8.37
C LEU A 44 5.87 12.90 -9.65
N ARG A 45 5.19 14.06 -9.67
CA ARG A 45 5.20 14.95 -10.84
C ARG A 45 6.63 15.36 -11.24
N LYS A 46 7.48 15.71 -10.27
CA LYS A 46 8.89 16.08 -10.51
C LYS A 46 9.73 14.88 -10.98
N LYS A 47 9.68 13.75 -10.27
CA LYS A 47 10.49 12.55 -10.55
C LYS A 47 10.07 11.86 -11.85
N HIS A 48 8.77 11.68 -12.05
CA HIS A 48 8.22 10.93 -13.17
C HIS A 48 7.95 11.79 -14.40
N LYS A 49 7.98 13.13 -14.31
CA LYS A 49 7.68 14.07 -15.42
C LYS A 49 6.35 13.78 -16.11
N CYS A 50 5.41 13.17 -15.39
CA CYS A 50 4.10 12.79 -15.89
C CYS A 50 3.20 12.66 -14.68
N TRP A 51 2.34 13.65 -14.47
CA TRP A 51 1.29 13.53 -13.46
C TRP A 51 0.19 14.54 -13.71
N SER A 52 -1.04 14.11 -13.46
CA SER A 52 -2.24 14.91 -13.33
C SER A 52 -2.92 14.44 -12.06
N VAL A 53 -3.59 15.34 -11.33
CA VAL A 53 -4.42 14.97 -10.18
C VAL A 53 -5.66 14.18 -10.61
N ARG A 54 -6.05 14.26 -11.89
CA ARG A 54 -7.30 13.64 -12.37
C ARG A 54 -7.28 12.11 -12.29
N PRO A 55 -6.20 11.37 -12.59
CA PRO A 55 -6.09 9.95 -12.26
C PRO A 55 -6.47 9.60 -10.82
N SER A 56 -5.91 10.29 -9.82
CA SER A 56 -6.27 10.11 -8.40
C SER A 56 -7.75 10.37 -8.15
N LEU A 57 -8.29 11.49 -8.65
CA LEU A 57 -9.71 11.82 -8.49
C LEU A 57 -10.64 10.81 -9.18
N LYS A 58 -10.22 10.26 -10.34
CA LYS A 58 -10.95 9.19 -11.04
C LYS A 58 -10.91 7.88 -10.26
N ASN A 59 -9.79 7.59 -9.61
CA ASN A 59 -9.64 6.41 -8.75
C ASN A 59 -10.52 6.51 -7.49
N ALA A 60 -10.60 7.71 -6.91
CA ALA A 60 -11.43 8.03 -5.75
C ALA A 60 -12.94 8.08 -6.06
N ALA A 61 -13.35 8.15 -7.32
CA ALA A 61 -14.77 8.18 -7.69
C ALA A 61 -15.42 6.79 -7.63
N PRO A 62 -16.77 6.70 -7.52
CA PRO A 62 -17.49 5.45 -7.68
C PRO A 62 -17.15 4.74 -9.00
N PRO A 63 -17.13 3.39 -9.02
CA PRO A 63 -16.76 2.63 -10.19
C PRO A 63 -17.73 2.92 -11.33
N ARG A 64 -17.22 2.96 -12.56
CA ARG A 64 -18.03 3.29 -13.74
C ARG A 64 -19.26 2.42 -13.89
N ILE A 65 -19.19 1.17 -13.44
CA ILE A 65 -20.32 0.24 -13.48
C ILE A 65 -21.55 0.76 -12.73
N ALA A 66 -21.39 1.59 -11.69
CA ALA A 66 -22.48 2.24 -10.95
C ALA A 66 -23.31 3.22 -11.81
N SER A 67 -22.80 3.62 -12.98
CA SER A 67 -23.49 4.51 -13.92
C SER A 67 -24.32 3.77 -14.98
N VAL A 68 -24.20 2.43 -15.10
CA VAL A 68 -24.80 1.66 -16.20
C VAL A 68 -26.32 1.63 -16.10
N CYS A 69 -26.86 1.23 -14.95
CA CYS A 69 -28.30 1.16 -14.70
C CYS A 69 -28.60 1.22 -13.19
N ARG A 70 -29.88 1.28 -12.81
CA ARG A 70 -30.30 1.33 -11.39
C ARG A 70 -29.86 0.10 -10.60
N GLU A 71 -29.98 -1.08 -11.18
CA GLU A 71 -29.62 -2.33 -10.50
C GLU A 71 -28.11 -2.42 -10.24
N SER A 72 -27.29 -2.14 -11.26
CA SER A 72 -25.83 -2.08 -11.09
C SER A 72 -25.41 -1.05 -10.04
N ARG A 73 -26.05 0.12 -10.02
CA ARG A 73 -25.80 1.15 -9.00
C ARG A 73 -26.10 0.65 -7.59
N GLN A 74 -27.23 -0.01 -7.40
CA GLN A 74 -27.60 -0.59 -6.11
C GLN A 74 -26.58 -1.63 -5.66
N VAL A 75 -26.08 -2.46 -6.58
CA VAL A 75 -25.01 -3.41 -6.27
C VAL A 75 -23.73 -2.67 -5.86
N ALA A 76 -23.27 -1.68 -6.63
CA ALA A 76 -22.10 -0.89 -6.26
C ALA A 76 -22.25 -0.24 -4.86
N MET A 77 -23.39 0.42 -4.59
CA MET A 77 -23.70 1.06 -3.31
C MET A 77 -23.88 0.08 -2.14
N ARG A 78 -24.27 -1.16 -2.42
CA ARG A 78 -24.34 -2.22 -1.40
C ARG A 78 -22.96 -2.68 -0.95
N TRP A 79 -21.96 -2.62 -1.83
CA TRP A 79 -20.62 -3.18 -1.59
C TRP A 79 -19.52 -2.13 -1.45
N GLY A 80 -19.86 -0.84 -1.58
CA GLY A 80 -18.91 0.25 -1.44
C GLY A 80 -19.55 1.48 -0.83
N LYS A 81 -18.69 2.40 -0.39
CA LYS A 81 -19.09 3.64 0.28
C LYS A 81 -18.09 4.75 -0.03
N MET A 82 -18.56 6.00 0.03
CA MET A 82 -17.68 7.16 0.09
C MET A 82 -17.17 7.31 1.53
N VAL A 83 -15.86 7.54 1.67
CA VAL A 83 -15.20 7.77 2.95
C VAL A 83 -14.57 9.15 2.88
N SER A 84 -15.04 10.05 3.73
CA SER A 84 -14.42 11.35 3.95
C SER A 84 -13.15 11.16 4.76
N GLN A 85 -12.08 11.83 4.37
CA GLN A 85 -10.80 11.80 5.07
C GLN A 85 -10.36 13.22 5.39
N ASN A 86 -9.42 13.36 6.32
CA ASN A 86 -8.87 14.66 6.66
C ASN A 86 -8.18 15.27 5.42
N TYR A 87 -8.75 16.36 4.88
CA TYR A 87 -8.29 17.03 3.65
C TYR A 87 -6.87 17.60 3.75
N ASN A 88 -6.33 17.77 4.96
CA ASN A 88 -4.92 18.16 5.13
C ASN A 88 -3.96 17.07 4.62
N TRP A 89 -4.45 15.83 4.50
CA TRP A 89 -3.68 14.62 4.19
C TRP A 89 -4.29 13.80 3.05
N ASN A 90 -5.32 14.32 2.39
CA ASN A 90 -5.94 13.64 1.26
C ASN A 90 -6.52 14.64 0.23
N LEU A 91 -6.47 14.28 -1.05
CA LEU A 91 -7.04 15.05 -2.16
C LEU A 91 -8.58 15.17 -2.11
N GLY A 92 -9.26 14.31 -1.35
CA GLY A 92 -10.71 14.38 -1.14
C GLY A 92 -11.32 13.06 -0.70
N PRO A 93 -12.67 12.97 -0.66
CA PRO A 93 -13.35 11.73 -0.32
C PRO A 93 -13.03 10.61 -1.30
N ILE A 94 -12.90 9.39 -0.79
CA ILE A 94 -12.55 8.20 -1.58
C ILE A 94 -13.72 7.20 -1.59
N TRP A 95 -14.05 6.67 -2.75
CA TRP A 95 -14.92 5.52 -2.89
C TRP A 95 -14.11 4.25 -2.64
N ILE A 96 -14.58 3.41 -1.72
CA ILE A 96 -13.93 2.13 -1.39
C ILE A 96 -14.95 1.01 -1.28
N GLN A 97 -14.53 -0.18 -1.70
CA GLN A 97 -15.27 -1.44 -1.57
C GLN A 97 -14.49 -2.37 -0.65
N PRO A 98 -14.70 -2.31 0.68
CA PRO A 98 -13.86 -2.97 1.68
C PRO A 98 -13.51 -4.44 1.42
N ARG A 99 -14.43 -5.19 0.80
CA ARG A 99 -14.26 -6.63 0.53
C ARG A 99 -13.55 -6.96 -0.78
N LEU A 100 -13.34 -5.98 -1.66
CA LEU A 100 -12.77 -6.17 -3.01
C LEU A 100 -11.50 -5.35 -3.23
N ASP A 101 -11.46 -4.15 -2.65
CA ASP A 101 -10.39 -3.19 -2.85
C ASP A 101 -9.20 -3.45 -1.92
N THR A 102 -8.07 -2.85 -2.24
CA THR A 102 -6.92 -2.68 -1.34
C THR A 102 -6.78 -1.21 -1.02
N TYR A 103 -6.64 -0.86 0.26
CA TYR A 103 -6.44 0.51 0.69
C TYR A 103 -4.95 0.80 0.77
N HIS A 104 -4.48 1.83 0.07
CA HIS A 104 -3.07 2.17 -0.06
C HIS A 104 -2.74 3.55 0.50
N LEU A 105 -1.76 3.63 1.40
CA LEU A 105 -1.17 4.89 1.85
C LEU A 105 -0.18 5.39 0.80
N ASN A 106 -0.49 6.49 0.12
CA ASN A 106 0.41 7.08 -0.88
C ASN A 106 1.09 8.34 -0.32
N VAL A 107 1.85 8.16 0.75
CA VAL A 107 2.64 9.18 1.44
C VAL A 107 4.01 8.60 1.75
N THR A 108 5.10 9.34 1.55
CA THR A 108 6.45 8.89 1.92
C THR A 108 6.96 9.58 3.18
N GLU A 109 7.90 8.95 3.87
CA GLU A 109 8.52 9.53 5.07
C GLU A 109 9.17 10.91 4.79
N GLU A 110 9.75 11.09 3.59
CA GLU A 110 10.28 12.39 3.14
C GLU A 110 9.20 13.48 3.14
N ALA A 111 7.96 13.14 2.76
CA ALA A 111 6.87 14.09 2.61
C ALA A 111 6.40 14.66 3.95
N THR A 112 6.53 13.90 5.04
CA THR A 112 6.12 14.35 6.38
C THR A 112 7.17 15.20 7.07
N TRP A 113 8.45 15.07 6.71
CA TRP A 113 9.52 15.93 7.23
C TRP A 113 9.33 17.40 6.81
N ASP A 114 8.81 17.64 5.61
CA ASP A 114 8.51 18.99 5.10
C ASP A 114 7.41 19.71 5.91
N TYR A 115 6.62 18.98 6.71
CA TYR A 115 5.64 19.57 7.64
C TYR A 115 6.26 20.04 8.96
N GLY A 116 7.54 19.75 9.23
CA GLY A 116 8.24 20.24 10.43
C GLY A 116 7.85 19.55 11.75
N TYR A 117 7.21 18.39 11.70
CA TYR A 117 6.76 17.63 12.86
C TYR A 117 7.26 16.18 12.78
N HIS A 118 8.22 15.80 13.64
CA HIS A 118 8.78 14.44 13.65
C HIS A 118 7.76 13.35 14.05
N ASP A 119 6.79 13.66 14.91
CA ASP A 119 5.76 12.72 15.38
C ASP A 119 4.64 12.44 14.37
N LEU A 120 4.61 13.20 13.27
CA LEU A 120 3.47 13.21 12.35
C LEU A 120 3.43 11.98 11.45
N ASN A 121 4.58 11.35 11.21
CA ASN A 121 4.68 10.05 10.52
C ASN A 121 3.91 8.94 11.25
N LYS A 122 4.14 8.81 12.56
CA LYS A 122 3.54 7.76 13.37
C LYS A 122 2.03 7.95 13.45
N GLN A 123 1.58 9.18 13.69
CA GLN A 123 0.14 9.49 13.70
C GLN A 123 -0.55 9.16 12.37
N LEU A 124 0.08 9.48 11.23
CA LEU A 124 -0.53 9.20 9.92
C LEU A 124 -0.68 7.70 9.65
N VAL A 125 0.36 6.92 9.95
CA VAL A 125 0.33 5.46 9.76
C VAL A 125 -0.66 4.81 10.72
N ASP A 126 -0.67 5.25 11.97
CA ASP A 126 -1.61 4.83 13.00
C ASP A 126 -3.07 5.10 12.57
N GLU A 127 -3.39 6.33 12.15
CA GLU A 127 -4.71 6.69 11.63
C GLU A 127 -5.09 5.84 10.40
N PHE A 128 -4.14 5.64 9.47
CA PHE A 128 -4.38 4.82 8.28
C PHE A 128 -4.69 3.36 8.63
N ILE A 129 -3.96 2.78 9.59
CA ILE A 129 -4.18 1.40 10.06
C ILE A 129 -5.50 1.31 10.81
N LYS A 130 -5.83 2.28 11.67
CA LYS A 130 -7.14 2.38 12.35
C LYS A 130 -8.29 2.40 11.36
N ASP A 131 -8.20 3.26 10.34
CA ASP A 131 -9.22 3.36 9.30
C ASP A 131 -9.39 2.00 8.60
N GLY A 132 -8.28 1.40 8.19
CA GLY A 132 -8.24 0.12 7.50
C GLY A 132 -8.84 -1.06 8.28
N LEU A 133 -8.40 -1.24 9.52
CA LEU A 133 -8.78 -2.39 10.35
C LEU A 133 -10.18 -2.24 10.93
N ASN A 134 -10.50 -1.07 11.49
CA ASN A 134 -11.71 -0.90 12.30
C ASN A 134 -12.87 -0.29 11.49
N TRP A 135 -12.61 0.61 10.55
CA TRP A 135 -13.67 1.40 9.89
C TRP A 135 -13.99 0.89 8.48
N LEU A 136 -13.05 0.12 7.91
CA LEU A 136 -13.11 -0.40 6.54
C LEU A 136 -13.11 -1.92 6.52
N ASP A 137 -13.79 -2.55 7.49
CA ASP A 137 -14.07 -4.00 7.53
C ASP A 137 -12.82 -4.86 7.25
N THR A 138 -11.68 -4.49 7.86
CA THR A 138 -10.42 -5.22 7.71
C THR A 138 -9.93 -5.30 6.25
N VAL A 139 -10.09 -4.21 5.49
CA VAL A 139 -9.63 -4.11 4.10
C VAL A 139 -8.13 -4.40 4.00
N PRO A 140 -7.66 -5.13 2.96
CA PRO A 140 -6.23 -5.28 2.71
C PRO A 140 -5.51 -3.93 2.66
N LEU A 141 -4.36 -3.84 3.33
CA LEU A 141 -3.58 -2.60 3.44
C LEU A 141 -2.30 -2.70 2.62
N SER A 142 -1.95 -1.60 1.95
CA SER A 142 -0.68 -1.42 1.26
C SER A 142 -0.02 -0.14 1.73
N ILE A 143 1.23 -0.21 2.17
CA ILE A 143 1.99 0.94 2.69
C ILE A 143 3.37 0.95 2.00
N PRO A 144 4.04 2.10 1.79
CA PRO A 144 5.39 2.12 1.24
C PRO A 144 6.37 1.33 2.09
N SER A 145 7.38 0.73 1.44
CA SER A 145 8.36 -0.15 2.09
C SER A 145 9.06 0.50 3.28
N GLU A 146 9.39 1.78 3.18
CA GLU A 146 10.06 2.59 4.20
C GLU A 146 9.39 2.55 5.58
N TYR A 147 8.08 2.33 5.66
CA TYR A 147 7.39 2.21 6.95
C TYR A 147 7.58 0.86 7.64
N TYR A 148 8.02 -0.17 6.91
CA TYR A 148 8.43 -1.45 7.50
C TYR A 148 9.94 -1.47 7.74
N LEU A 149 10.68 -1.06 6.71
CA LEU A 149 12.13 -1.02 6.67
C LEU A 149 12.56 -0.23 5.42
N ASP A 150 13.50 0.71 5.55
CA ASP A 150 14.03 1.48 4.41
C ASP A 150 14.43 0.57 3.24
N PHE A 151 13.98 0.94 2.04
CA PHE A 151 14.34 0.25 0.80
C PHE A 151 14.83 1.26 -0.23
N ASP A 152 16.15 1.31 -0.44
CA ASP A 152 16.73 2.25 -1.39
C ASP A 152 16.65 1.75 -2.84
N LEU A 153 15.82 2.38 -3.66
CA LEU A 153 15.77 2.13 -5.11
C LEU A 153 17.02 2.64 -5.86
N GLY A 154 17.82 3.53 -5.28
CA GLY A 154 18.91 4.23 -5.96
C GLY A 154 20.17 3.42 -6.24
N LEU A 155 20.25 2.14 -5.83
CA LEU A 155 21.48 1.35 -5.85
C LEU A 155 22.67 2.09 -5.21
N GLN A 156 22.43 3.08 -4.35
CA GLN A 156 23.48 3.46 -3.43
C GLN A 156 23.76 2.19 -2.63
N ASP A 157 25.01 1.91 -2.34
CA ASP A 157 25.43 0.67 -1.71
C ASP A 157 25.02 0.66 -0.22
N VAL A 158 23.71 0.80 0.07
CA VAL A 158 23.08 0.81 1.39
C VAL A 158 23.15 -0.57 2.03
N SER A 159 23.55 -1.59 1.27
CA SER A 159 24.01 -2.88 1.81
C SER A 159 25.12 -2.68 2.85
N ARG A 160 25.92 -1.60 2.73
CA ARG A 160 26.89 -1.16 3.74
C ARG A 160 26.29 -0.30 4.86
N MET A 161 25.13 0.33 4.68
CA MET A 161 24.52 1.19 5.70
C MET A 161 23.66 0.44 6.73
N ARG A 162 23.18 -0.79 6.47
CA ARG A 162 22.47 -1.58 7.49
C ARG A 162 22.94 -3.04 7.57
N GLN A 163 24.24 -3.23 7.81
CA GLN A 163 24.76 -4.46 8.43
C GLN A 163 24.33 -4.63 9.92
N ARG A 164 23.44 -3.77 10.43
CA ARG A 164 23.06 -3.68 11.84
C ARG A 164 21.58 -3.36 11.98
N LEU A 165 20.71 -4.25 11.48
CA LEU A 165 19.30 -4.26 11.87
C LEU A 165 19.22 -4.67 13.34
N TYR A 166 18.48 -3.94 14.17
CA TYR A 166 18.33 -4.27 15.59
C TYR A 166 16.96 -3.91 16.14
N ILE A 167 16.61 -4.54 17.27
CA ILE A 167 15.59 -4.05 18.19
C ILE A 167 16.27 -3.52 19.45
N GLU A 168 15.70 -2.47 20.04
CA GLU A 168 16.15 -1.87 21.29
C GLU A 168 15.24 -2.30 22.45
N ILE A 169 15.85 -2.71 23.56
CA ILE A 169 15.18 -3.03 24.81
C ILE A 169 15.58 -1.93 25.81
N ARG A 170 14.61 -1.17 26.31
CA ARG A 170 14.79 -0.29 27.47
C ARG A 170 14.10 -0.93 28.69
N ASP A 171 14.63 -0.70 29.88
CA ASP A 171 14.08 -1.26 31.11
C ASP A 171 12.61 -0.83 31.27
N ASP A 172 11.73 -1.82 31.44
CA ASP A 172 10.25 -1.76 31.57
C ASP A 172 9.44 -1.11 30.43
N PHE A 173 10.09 -0.54 29.42
CA PHE A 173 9.43 0.02 28.23
C PHE A 173 10.16 -0.41 26.96
N VAL A 174 9.42 -0.96 25.99
CA VAL A 174 9.95 -1.07 24.63
C VAL A 174 9.94 0.33 24.04
N ASP A 175 11.02 0.72 23.37
CA ASP A 175 11.02 1.98 22.63
C ASP A 175 9.89 1.93 21.61
N GLU A 176 8.86 2.76 21.79
CA GLU A 176 7.77 2.88 20.83
C GLU A 176 8.24 3.45 19.48
N ASP A 177 9.51 3.88 19.40
CA ASP A 177 10.18 4.30 18.18
C ASP A 177 10.69 3.12 17.34
N LEU A 178 10.52 1.87 17.81
CA LEU A 178 10.53 0.72 16.92
C LEU A 178 9.25 0.79 16.08
N ASN A 179 9.30 1.67 15.06
CA ASN A 179 8.33 1.93 13.99
C ASN A 179 8.08 0.68 13.12
N VAL A 180 7.91 -0.48 13.74
CA VAL A 180 7.47 -1.68 13.06
C VAL A 180 5.96 -1.59 13.03
N VAL A 181 5.39 -1.56 11.83
CA VAL A 181 3.95 -1.62 11.55
C VAL A 181 3.22 -2.67 12.43
N TYR A 182 3.92 -3.72 12.88
CA TYR A 182 3.46 -4.69 13.88
C TYR A 182 2.88 -4.10 15.16
N ASN A 183 3.51 -3.09 15.76
CA ASN A 183 3.00 -2.53 17.01
C ASN A 183 1.62 -1.88 16.82
N GLU A 184 1.42 -1.21 15.68
CA GLU A 184 0.17 -0.53 15.38
C GLU A 184 -0.98 -1.52 15.24
N TYR A 185 -0.89 -2.55 14.41
CA TYR A 185 -2.01 -3.48 14.28
C TYR A 185 -2.19 -4.42 15.48
N ALA A 186 -1.12 -4.78 16.20
CA ALA A 186 -1.26 -5.57 17.42
C ALA A 186 -2.03 -4.82 18.53
N TYR A 187 -2.06 -3.48 18.47
CA TYR A 187 -2.87 -2.66 19.36
C TYR A 187 -4.36 -2.67 18.99
N TYR A 188 -4.69 -2.66 17.69
CA TYR A 188 -6.07 -2.48 17.22
C TYR A 188 -6.85 -3.77 16.94
N ASP A 189 -6.18 -4.85 16.56
CA ASP A 189 -6.84 -6.09 16.14
C ASP A 189 -6.68 -7.18 17.20
N PRO A 190 -7.75 -7.91 17.56
CA PRO A 190 -7.62 -9.08 18.43
C PRO A 190 -6.96 -10.24 17.68
N ARG A 191 -6.12 -10.99 18.37
CA ARG A 191 -5.51 -12.21 17.82
C ARG A 191 -6.55 -13.28 17.43
N PRO A 192 -6.24 -14.14 16.44
CA PRO A 192 -5.00 -14.18 15.64
C PRO A 192 -5.01 -13.20 14.46
N PHE A 193 -3.85 -12.66 14.11
CA PHE A 193 -3.70 -11.65 13.06
C PHE A 193 -3.73 -12.21 11.62
N THR A 194 -4.15 -13.45 11.44
CA THR A 194 -4.12 -14.16 10.14
C THR A 194 -5.06 -13.59 9.10
N ASN A 195 -6.04 -12.78 9.52
CA ASN A 195 -6.98 -12.14 8.62
C ASN A 195 -6.45 -10.80 8.08
N ILE A 196 -5.35 -10.29 8.63
CA ILE A 196 -4.74 -9.04 8.19
C ILE A 196 -3.90 -9.31 6.93
N SER A 197 -4.25 -8.65 5.84
CA SER A 197 -3.48 -8.68 4.59
C SER A 197 -2.64 -7.41 4.46
N LEU A 198 -1.32 -7.55 4.51
CA LEU A 198 -0.37 -6.44 4.41
C LEU A 198 0.47 -6.53 3.14
N SER A 199 0.64 -5.41 2.46
CA SER A 199 1.56 -5.27 1.33
C SER A 199 2.50 -4.08 1.53
N ALA A 200 3.70 -4.22 0.97
CA ALA A 200 4.70 -3.16 0.93
C ALA A 200 4.96 -2.71 -0.50
N THR A 201 4.75 -1.43 -0.79
CA THR A 201 5.05 -0.86 -2.10
C THR A 201 6.55 -0.58 -2.20
N MET A 202 7.25 -1.38 -2.99
CA MET A 202 8.71 -1.27 -3.20
C MET A 202 9.07 -0.18 -4.22
N ALA A 203 8.15 0.11 -5.14
CA ALA A 203 8.32 1.13 -6.17
C ALA A 203 6.96 1.64 -6.68
N PHE A 204 6.90 2.92 -7.02
CA PHE A 204 5.77 3.56 -7.70
C PHE A 204 6.18 3.86 -9.15
N ILE A 205 5.38 3.47 -10.14
CA ILE A 205 5.56 3.87 -11.54
C ILE A 205 4.28 4.51 -12.11
N THR A 206 4.40 5.73 -12.62
CA THR A 206 3.34 6.35 -13.43
C THR A 206 3.53 6.04 -14.91
N ILE A 207 2.54 5.43 -15.56
CA ILE A 207 2.57 5.11 -16.99
C ILE A 207 1.71 6.13 -17.74
N HIS A 208 2.36 6.95 -18.58
CA HIS A 208 1.64 7.76 -19.56
C HIS A 208 1.29 6.90 -20.76
N ALA A 209 0.01 6.82 -21.10
CA ALA A 209 -0.40 6.14 -22.31
C ALA A 209 -1.67 6.75 -22.88
N LYS A 210 -1.74 6.85 -24.22
CA LYS A 210 -3.00 7.16 -24.90
C LYS A 210 -4.09 6.17 -24.47
N ARG A 211 -5.28 6.70 -24.18
CA ARG A 211 -6.43 5.92 -23.71
C ARG A 211 -6.67 4.63 -24.51
N ARG A 212 -6.58 4.68 -25.84
CA ARG A 212 -6.77 3.50 -26.71
C ARG A 212 -5.74 2.39 -26.45
N HIS A 213 -4.49 2.74 -26.15
CA HIS A 213 -3.44 1.77 -25.87
C HIS A 213 -3.61 1.19 -24.46
N ALA A 214 -4.01 2.01 -23.49
CA ALA A 214 -4.32 1.55 -22.14
C ALA A 214 -5.50 0.57 -22.13
N VAL A 215 -6.60 0.87 -22.83
CA VAL A 215 -7.74 -0.06 -22.95
C VAL A 215 -7.31 -1.36 -23.62
N ALA A 216 -6.57 -1.27 -24.73
CA ALA A 216 -6.10 -2.46 -25.45
C ALA A 216 -5.10 -3.32 -24.65
N SER A 217 -4.48 -2.76 -23.60
CA SER A 217 -3.57 -3.52 -22.74
C SER A 217 -4.29 -4.43 -21.74
N GLY A 218 -5.53 -4.08 -21.34
CA GLY A 218 -6.26 -4.77 -20.29
C GLY A 218 -5.68 -4.59 -18.87
N LEU A 219 -4.59 -3.84 -18.70
CA LEU A 219 -3.84 -3.77 -17.45
C LEU A 219 -4.50 -2.93 -16.35
N PHE A 220 -5.40 -2.00 -16.70
CA PHE A 220 -5.98 -1.03 -15.75
C PHE A 220 -7.51 -1.19 -15.60
N GLY A 221 -7.97 -2.44 -15.59
CA GLY A 221 -9.41 -2.76 -15.64
C GLY A 221 -10.00 -2.64 -17.04
N LEU A 222 -11.16 -3.25 -17.24
CA LEU A 222 -11.82 -3.37 -18.55
C LEU A 222 -12.16 -2.02 -19.17
N LEU A 223 -12.49 -1.02 -18.35
CA LEU A 223 -12.92 0.30 -18.80
C LEU A 223 -12.00 1.43 -18.30
N LEU A 224 -10.78 1.10 -17.89
CA LEU A 224 -9.87 1.99 -17.17
C LEU A 224 -10.45 2.45 -15.83
N ASP A 225 -11.25 1.59 -15.21
CA ASP A 225 -11.92 1.75 -13.93
C ASP A 225 -11.11 1.24 -12.74
N ALA A 226 -9.92 0.68 -13.00
CA ALA A 226 -8.89 0.39 -12.00
C ALA A 226 -7.57 1.04 -12.44
N PRO A 227 -7.48 2.39 -12.42
CA PRO A 227 -6.33 3.14 -12.94
C PRO A 227 -5.04 2.96 -12.12
N VAL A 228 -5.13 2.29 -10.97
CA VAL A 228 -4.03 1.96 -10.08
C VAL A 228 -4.02 0.44 -9.91
N GLN A 229 -2.83 -0.16 -9.98
CA GLN A 229 -2.62 -1.60 -9.88
C GLN A 229 -1.46 -1.89 -8.93
N LEU A 230 -1.63 -2.91 -8.11
CA LEU A 230 -0.59 -3.48 -7.25
C LEU A 230 -0.21 -4.85 -7.81
N VAL A 231 1.05 -4.99 -8.20
CA VAL A 231 1.58 -6.20 -8.85
C VAL A 231 2.63 -6.82 -7.95
N ASP A 232 2.63 -8.15 -7.79
CA ASP A 232 3.68 -8.83 -7.02
C ASP A 232 5.06 -8.57 -7.64
N PHE A 233 6.06 -8.31 -6.79
CA PHE A 233 7.38 -7.90 -7.25
C PHE A 233 8.09 -8.95 -8.12
N ASP A 234 7.69 -10.22 -7.99
CA ASP A 234 8.23 -11.36 -8.72
C ASP A 234 7.37 -11.79 -9.93
N ASP A 235 6.23 -11.13 -10.17
CA ASP A 235 5.40 -11.31 -11.37
C ASP A 235 6.01 -10.60 -12.58
N GLU A 236 7.08 -11.20 -13.09
CA GLU A 236 7.86 -10.70 -14.22
C GLU A 236 7.01 -10.54 -15.49
N GLN A 237 5.98 -11.38 -15.66
CA GLN A 237 5.08 -11.32 -16.81
C GLN A 237 4.20 -10.06 -16.79
N ASN A 238 3.58 -9.76 -15.64
CA ASN A 238 2.77 -8.55 -15.51
C ASN A 238 3.65 -7.30 -15.56
N ILE A 239 4.78 -7.28 -14.83
CA ILE A 239 5.72 -6.15 -14.85
C ILE A 239 6.21 -5.87 -16.29
N SER A 240 6.54 -6.92 -17.06
CA SER A 240 6.94 -6.78 -18.47
C SER A 240 5.81 -6.23 -19.34
N SER A 241 4.55 -6.58 -19.05
CA SER A 241 3.39 -6.05 -19.76
C SER A 241 3.19 -4.56 -19.49
N PHE A 242 3.39 -4.11 -18.24
CA PHE A 242 3.40 -2.69 -17.89
C PHE A 242 4.56 -1.95 -18.57
N HIS A 243 5.75 -2.54 -18.62
CA HIS A 243 6.89 -1.98 -19.33
C HIS A 243 6.62 -1.83 -20.84
N ALA A 244 6.02 -2.85 -21.47
CA ALA A 244 5.65 -2.80 -22.88
C ALA A 244 4.59 -1.71 -23.16
N LEU A 245 3.63 -1.50 -22.25
CA LEU A 245 2.68 -0.38 -22.36
C LEU A 245 3.39 0.98 -22.25
N PHE A 246 4.35 1.10 -21.33
CA PHE A 246 5.18 2.30 -21.17
C PHE A 246 5.97 2.62 -22.45
N GLU A 247 6.60 1.63 -23.08
CA GLU A 247 7.40 1.84 -24.30
C GLU A 247 6.58 2.24 -25.55
N ARG A 248 5.26 1.99 -25.55
CA ARG A 248 4.37 2.34 -26.68
C ARG A 248 4.19 3.83 -26.89
N ASP A 249 4.40 4.65 -25.87
CA ASP A 249 4.30 6.10 -26.01
C ASP A 249 5.69 6.73 -26.22
N ILE A 250 5.86 7.46 -27.32
CA ILE A 250 7.15 8.07 -27.66
C ILE A 250 7.61 9.09 -26.61
N HIS A 251 6.68 9.74 -25.91
CA HIS A 251 7.04 10.71 -24.88
C HIS A 251 7.65 10.06 -23.63
N ASN A 252 7.35 8.78 -23.38
CA ASN A 252 7.96 8.05 -22.27
C ASN A 252 9.47 7.86 -22.43
N ARG A 253 10.00 7.93 -23.66
CA ARG A 253 11.45 7.85 -23.94
C ARG A 253 12.27 8.97 -23.29
N LYS A 254 11.64 10.10 -22.97
CA LYS A 254 12.30 11.25 -22.30
C LYS A 254 12.35 11.09 -20.77
N ARG A 255 11.68 10.08 -20.22
CA ARG A 255 11.52 9.84 -18.78
C ARG A 255 12.63 8.91 -18.28
N THR A 256 13.87 9.39 -18.35
CA THR A 256 15.08 8.60 -18.03
C THR A 256 15.03 7.93 -16.67
N GLU A 257 14.50 8.60 -15.65
CA GLU A 257 14.40 8.03 -14.31
C GLU A 257 13.43 6.85 -14.24
N VAL A 258 12.32 6.90 -15.00
CA VAL A 258 11.37 5.79 -15.08
C VAL A 258 11.94 4.62 -15.89
N ILE A 259 12.71 4.90 -16.95
CA ILE A 259 13.43 3.88 -17.73
C ILE A 259 14.46 3.15 -16.84
N LYS A 260 15.24 3.90 -16.06
CA LYS A 260 16.19 3.34 -15.09
C LYS A 260 15.45 2.49 -14.05
N LEU A 261 14.32 2.96 -13.55
CA LEU A 261 13.51 2.24 -12.56
C LEU A 261 12.98 0.92 -13.11
N PHE A 262 12.43 0.88 -14.33
CA PHE A 262 12.06 -0.37 -14.98
C PHE A 262 13.25 -1.31 -15.18
N SER A 263 14.39 -0.77 -15.63
CA SER A 263 15.63 -1.55 -15.81
C SER A 263 16.11 -2.17 -14.51
N LEU A 264 16.01 -1.44 -13.40
CA LEU A 264 16.33 -1.93 -12.06
C LEU A 264 15.35 -3.03 -11.64
N ILE A 265 14.04 -2.76 -11.71
CA ILE A 265 13.00 -3.70 -11.27
C ILE A 265 13.10 -5.04 -12.01
N LEU A 266 13.35 -5.00 -13.32
CA LEU A 266 13.52 -6.19 -14.15
C LEU A 266 14.89 -6.86 -13.98
N SER A 267 15.80 -6.27 -13.19
CA SER A 267 17.12 -6.86 -12.95
C SER A 267 17.08 -7.94 -11.85
N PRO A 268 17.94 -8.97 -11.93
CA PRO A 268 18.06 -9.96 -10.86
C PRO A 268 18.48 -9.37 -9.51
N ILE A 269 19.21 -8.24 -9.53
CA ILE A 269 19.67 -7.54 -8.32
C ILE A 269 18.46 -7.04 -7.52
N PHE A 270 17.44 -6.49 -8.18
CA PHE A 270 16.23 -6.03 -7.51
C PHE A 270 15.53 -7.16 -6.76
N ARG A 271 15.32 -8.32 -7.42
CA ARG A 271 14.71 -9.50 -6.78
C ARG A 271 15.49 -9.92 -5.53
N SER A 272 16.82 -10.03 -5.62
CA SER A 272 17.65 -10.40 -4.48
C SER A 272 17.56 -9.40 -3.32
N ARG A 273 17.48 -8.10 -3.63
CA ARG A 273 17.34 -7.05 -2.61
C ARG A 273 15.97 -7.05 -1.95
N VAL A 274 14.91 -7.29 -2.71
CA VAL A 274 13.56 -7.42 -2.14
C VAL A 274 13.48 -8.65 -1.23
N GLN A 275 14.10 -9.77 -1.62
CA GLN A 275 14.16 -10.97 -0.78
C GLN A 275 14.92 -10.75 0.53
N ASP A 276 16.09 -10.12 0.49
CA ASP A 276 16.86 -9.73 1.69
C ASP A 276 16.07 -8.75 2.58
N TRP A 277 15.35 -7.80 1.96
CA TRP A 277 14.45 -6.90 2.67
C TRP A 277 13.30 -7.67 3.36
N THR A 278 12.68 -8.64 2.67
CA THR A 278 11.60 -9.45 3.23
C THR A 278 12.08 -10.27 4.43
N GLU A 279 13.25 -10.91 4.35
CA GLU A 279 13.83 -11.67 5.48
C GLU A 279 14.04 -10.76 6.72
N LYS A 280 14.49 -9.52 6.49
CA LYS A 280 14.70 -8.53 7.55
C LYS A 280 13.40 -8.06 8.17
N VAL A 281 12.36 -7.81 7.36
CA VAL A 281 11.03 -7.44 7.86
C VAL A 281 10.41 -8.57 8.66
N ASP A 282 10.49 -9.81 8.17
CA ASP A 282 10.01 -11.00 8.90
C ASP A 282 10.74 -11.16 10.25
N TRP A 283 12.06 -10.96 10.26
CA TRP A 283 12.85 -10.99 11.49
C TRP A 283 12.41 -9.90 12.48
N LEU A 284 12.19 -8.66 12.01
CA LEU A 284 11.69 -7.56 12.86
C LEU A 284 10.31 -7.89 13.44
N MET A 285 9.39 -8.39 12.62
CA MET A 285 8.04 -8.75 13.08
C MET A 285 8.09 -9.84 14.16
N MET A 286 8.91 -10.88 13.95
CA MET A 286 9.13 -11.95 14.93
C MET A 286 9.78 -11.44 16.22
N ALA A 287 10.82 -10.61 16.11
CA ALA A 287 11.55 -10.06 17.25
C ALA A 287 10.68 -9.13 18.09
N THR A 288 9.87 -8.29 17.44
CA THR A 288 8.89 -7.44 18.14
C THR A 288 7.78 -8.29 18.76
N ALA A 289 7.27 -9.33 18.07
CA ALA A 289 6.29 -10.24 18.65
C ALA A 289 6.80 -10.97 19.90
N TRP A 290 8.06 -11.42 19.86
CA TRP A 290 8.73 -12.04 21.00
C TRP A 290 8.85 -11.05 22.16
N LEU A 291 9.25 -9.81 21.88
CA LEU A 291 9.39 -8.78 22.90
C LEU A 291 8.05 -8.43 23.56
N ARG A 292 6.97 -8.27 22.77
CA ARG A 292 5.60 -8.07 23.31
C ARG A 292 5.18 -9.22 24.21
N ALA A 293 5.42 -10.46 23.77
CA ALA A 293 5.07 -11.65 24.51
C ALA A 293 5.87 -11.79 25.81
N LYS A 294 7.18 -11.50 25.77
CA LYS A 294 8.05 -11.44 26.94
C LYS A 294 7.58 -10.40 27.97
N MET A 295 7.10 -9.24 27.50
CA MET A 295 6.56 -8.18 28.35
C MET A 295 5.10 -8.39 28.77
N SER A 296 4.47 -9.52 28.38
CA SER A 296 3.07 -9.82 28.67
C SER A 296 2.08 -8.73 28.22
N TRP A 297 2.33 -8.11 27.08
CA TRP A 297 1.47 -7.06 26.53
C TRP A 297 0.11 -7.61 26.04
N GLU A 298 -0.88 -6.72 25.91
CA GLU A 298 -2.17 -7.07 25.31
C GLU A 298 -2.00 -7.57 23.86
N ASN A 299 -2.86 -8.51 23.48
CA ASN A 299 -2.87 -9.18 22.18
C ASN A 299 -1.52 -9.78 21.77
N CYS A 300 -0.61 -10.11 22.70
CA CYS A 300 0.61 -10.83 22.39
C CYS A 300 0.36 -12.33 22.15
N ILE A 301 1.28 -13.00 21.45
CA ILE A 301 1.28 -14.46 21.29
C ILE A 301 1.80 -15.07 22.61
N PRO A 302 1.00 -15.85 23.34
CA PRO A 302 1.29 -16.23 24.72
C PRO A 302 2.46 -17.20 24.81
N PHE A 303 3.11 -17.18 25.97
CA PHE A 303 4.07 -18.19 26.38
C PHE A 303 3.46 -19.07 27.47
N ASP A 304 3.53 -20.39 27.29
CA ASP A 304 3.20 -21.36 28.34
C ASP A 304 4.37 -21.57 29.34
N GLY A 305 5.53 -20.92 29.11
CA GLY A 305 6.76 -21.09 29.88
C GLY A 305 7.68 -19.87 29.83
N ASP A 306 9.00 -20.08 29.97
CA ASP A 306 10.00 -19.00 29.96
C ASP A 306 10.15 -18.38 28.54
N PRO A 307 9.92 -17.07 28.32
CA PRO A 307 10.12 -16.42 27.02
C PRO A 307 11.54 -16.58 26.44
N PHE A 308 12.56 -16.75 27.28
CA PHE A 308 13.93 -17.01 26.82
C PHE A 308 14.10 -18.41 26.21
N SER A 309 13.18 -19.34 26.49
CA SER A 309 13.19 -20.67 25.87
C SER A 309 12.82 -20.66 24.39
N ALA A 310 12.14 -19.60 23.91
CA ALA A 310 11.80 -19.46 22.50
C ALA A 310 12.87 -18.75 21.68
N TRP A 311 13.57 -17.80 22.29
CA TRP A 311 14.67 -17.11 21.67
C TRP A 311 15.59 -16.51 22.73
N ASN A 312 16.88 -16.83 22.65
CA ASN A 312 17.91 -16.30 23.55
C ASN A 312 18.98 -15.55 22.72
N PRO A 313 18.67 -14.32 22.26
CA PRO A 313 19.59 -13.55 21.43
C PRO A 313 20.80 -13.07 22.24
N ILE A 314 21.91 -12.85 21.55
CA ILE A 314 23.03 -12.06 22.08
C ILE A 314 22.57 -10.60 22.18
N ILE A 315 22.68 -10.05 23.40
CA ILE A 315 22.30 -8.68 23.74
C ILE A 315 23.57 -7.86 23.96
N GLU A 316 23.68 -6.73 23.26
CA GLU A 316 24.75 -5.75 23.49
C GLU A 316 24.25 -4.62 24.38
N GLU A 317 24.89 -4.47 25.54
CA GLU A 317 24.58 -3.38 26.47
C GLU A 317 25.49 -2.19 26.18
N LEU A 318 24.87 -1.05 25.88
CA LEU A 318 25.56 0.22 25.66
C LEU A 318 25.80 0.94 26.99
N PRO A 319 26.83 1.81 27.08
CA PRO A 319 27.14 2.55 28.31
C PRO A 319 26.01 3.46 28.83
N ASP A 320 25.03 3.79 27.98
CA ASP A 320 23.85 4.59 28.32
C ASP A 320 22.66 3.76 28.82
N GLY A 321 22.87 2.45 29.04
CA GLY A 321 21.85 1.52 29.54
C GLY A 321 20.97 0.91 28.47
N ARG A 322 21.11 1.32 27.20
CA ARG A 322 20.36 0.70 26.10
C ARG A 322 20.85 -0.71 25.82
N ARG A 323 19.92 -1.62 25.57
CA ARG A 323 20.21 -3.02 25.26
C ARG A 323 19.77 -3.32 23.84
N LEU A 324 20.72 -3.65 22.97
CA LEU A 324 20.47 -3.84 21.54
C LEU A 324 20.55 -5.33 21.17
N VAL A 325 19.57 -5.79 20.41
CA VAL A 325 19.60 -7.12 19.78
C VAL A 325 19.69 -6.93 18.29
N TYR A 326 20.85 -7.23 17.72
CA TYR A 326 21.05 -7.18 16.28
C TYR A 326 20.58 -8.47 15.60
N MET A 327 19.96 -8.38 14.42
CA MET A 327 19.75 -9.56 13.55
C MET A 327 21.10 -10.19 13.21
N LYS A 328 22.05 -9.37 12.79
CA LYS A 328 23.43 -9.74 12.49
C LYS A 328 24.35 -8.60 12.89
N ASN A 329 25.49 -8.89 13.52
CA ASN A 329 26.51 -7.89 13.83
C ASN A 329 27.82 -8.22 13.11
N GLY A 330 27.93 -7.76 11.85
CA GLY A 330 29.07 -8.07 10.98
C GLY A 330 29.28 -9.57 10.86
N ASP A 331 30.52 -10.03 11.07
CA ASP A 331 30.89 -11.45 11.04
C ASP A 331 30.94 -12.09 12.44
N LYS A 332 30.53 -11.36 13.50
CA LYS A 332 30.68 -11.86 14.88
C LYS A 332 29.63 -12.91 15.23
N TYR A 333 28.37 -12.61 14.97
CA TYR A 333 27.24 -13.46 15.29
C TYR A 333 25.99 -13.04 14.51
N GLU A 334 25.01 -13.93 14.49
CA GLU A 334 23.69 -13.74 13.91
C GLU A 334 22.64 -14.31 14.86
N ASN A 335 21.63 -13.51 15.21
CA ASN A 335 20.54 -13.92 16.08
C ASN A 335 19.38 -14.45 15.23
N ARG A 336 19.34 -15.77 15.01
CA ARG A 336 18.24 -16.46 14.32
C ARG A 336 17.25 -17.04 15.32
N PHE A 337 15.99 -17.17 14.90
CA PHE A 337 14.98 -17.91 15.64
C PHE A 337 15.16 -19.42 15.40
N ASP A 338 14.83 -20.23 16.41
CA ASP A 338 14.75 -21.67 16.27
C ASP A 338 13.41 -22.05 15.64
N ASP A 339 13.44 -22.51 14.39
CA ASP A 339 12.25 -22.82 13.60
C ASP A 339 11.46 -24.02 14.14
N ASP A 340 12.08 -24.86 14.97
CA ASP A 340 11.44 -26.01 15.62
C ASP A 340 10.82 -25.63 16.98
N ASN A 341 11.04 -24.41 17.48
CA ASN A 341 10.47 -23.98 18.74
C ASN A 341 8.94 -23.80 18.65
N PRO A 342 8.14 -24.34 19.59
CA PRO A 342 6.68 -24.26 19.53
C PRO A 342 6.13 -22.83 19.42
N TRP A 343 6.71 -21.87 20.15
CA TRP A 343 6.28 -20.48 20.09
C TRP A 343 6.64 -19.85 18.74
N VAL A 344 7.81 -20.15 18.18
CA VAL A 344 8.23 -19.65 16.85
C VAL A 344 7.30 -20.17 15.76
N ILE A 345 6.94 -21.45 15.81
CA ILE A 345 5.96 -22.07 14.90
C ILE A 345 4.61 -21.37 14.99
N GLN A 346 4.14 -21.10 16.21
CA GLN A 346 2.87 -20.39 16.43
C GLN A 346 2.94 -18.95 15.93
N ALA A 347 4.01 -18.22 16.22
CA ALA A 347 4.19 -16.84 15.78
C ALA A 347 4.21 -16.75 14.25
N LYS A 348 4.95 -17.62 13.55
CA LYS A 348 4.96 -17.67 12.08
C LYS A 348 3.59 -18.02 11.46
N LYS A 349 2.72 -18.68 12.22
CA LYS A 349 1.34 -19.00 11.80
C LYS A 349 0.38 -17.83 12.03
N GLU A 350 0.57 -17.08 13.11
CA GLU A 350 -0.36 -16.02 13.52
C GLU A 350 0.00 -14.63 12.98
N LEU A 351 1.28 -14.33 12.78
CA LEU A 351 1.73 -13.03 12.28
C LEU A 351 1.34 -12.84 10.81
N PRO A 352 0.90 -11.62 10.43
CA PRO A 352 0.63 -11.32 9.04
C PRO A 352 1.95 -11.27 8.26
N ARG A 353 1.92 -11.73 7.01
CA ARG A 353 3.07 -11.64 6.11
C ARG A 353 2.96 -10.39 5.26
N VAL A 354 4.05 -9.65 5.13
CA VAL A 354 4.13 -8.46 4.28
C VAL A 354 4.50 -8.88 2.87
N ILE A 355 3.62 -8.63 1.90
CA ILE A 355 3.83 -8.99 0.50
C ILE A 355 4.45 -7.81 -0.25
N PRO A 356 5.69 -7.92 -0.78
CA PRO A 356 6.29 -6.85 -1.57
C PRO A 356 5.59 -6.71 -2.94
N LYS A 357 5.24 -5.48 -3.31
CA LYS A 357 4.52 -5.17 -4.54
C LYS A 357 5.08 -3.94 -5.25
N ILE A 358 4.77 -3.81 -6.53
CA ILE A 358 5.05 -2.65 -7.36
C ILE A 358 3.73 -1.98 -7.71
N LEU A 359 3.66 -0.68 -7.45
CA LEU A 359 2.47 0.11 -7.71
C LEU A 359 2.58 0.79 -9.07
N PHE A 360 1.59 0.55 -9.94
CA PHE A 360 1.46 1.21 -11.23
C PHE A 360 0.25 2.12 -11.24
N MET A 361 0.41 3.33 -11.77
CA MET A 361 -0.72 4.23 -12.02
C MET A 361 -0.76 4.70 -13.46
N LEU A 362 -1.93 4.64 -14.07
CA LEU A 362 -2.19 5.12 -15.41
C LEU A 362 -2.44 6.63 -15.46
N CYS A 363 -1.72 7.31 -16.34
CA CYS A 363 -2.04 8.66 -16.79
C CYS A 363 -2.46 8.63 -18.26
N THR A 364 -3.67 9.09 -18.55
CA THR A 364 -4.18 9.25 -19.94
C THR A 364 -4.41 10.71 -20.32
N ASP A 365 -4.04 11.64 -19.45
CA ASP A 365 -4.24 13.07 -19.68
C ASP A 365 -3.11 13.61 -20.56
N ASP A 366 -3.35 14.73 -21.23
CA ASP A 366 -2.34 15.45 -21.99
C ASP A 366 -1.35 16.16 -21.03
N CYS A 367 -0.57 15.38 -20.29
CA CYS A 367 0.47 15.91 -19.41
C CYS A 367 1.70 16.31 -20.22
N ASP A 368 2.33 17.42 -19.85
CA ASP A 368 3.56 17.88 -20.52
C ASP A 368 4.77 17.04 -20.06
N VAL A 369 4.94 15.90 -20.72
CA VAL A 369 6.12 15.03 -20.63
C VAL A 369 7.38 15.68 -21.24
N ASP A 370 7.25 16.84 -21.87
CA ASP A 370 8.31 17.59 -22.54
C ASP A 370 8.87 18.76 -21.68
N GLY A 371 8.30 19.04 -20.51
CA GLY A 371 8.97 19.81 -19.46
C GLY A 371 8.42 21.21 -19.13
N ASN A 372 7.28 21.66 -19.67
CA ASN A 372 6.62 22.87 -19.15
C ASN A 372 5.63 22.47 -18.05
N VAL A 373 6.12 22.46 -16.82
CA VAL A 373 5.35 22.17 -15.59
C VAL A 373 4.20 23.20 -15.36
N GLY A 374 4.03 24.20 -16.22
CA GLY A 374 3.17 25.37 -15.99
C GLY A 374 1.69 25.30 -16.38
N MET A 375 1.18 24.22 -16.98
CA MET A 375 -0.18 24.23 -17.59
C MET A 375 -1.25 23.39 -16.88
N VAL A 376 -0.90 22.66 -15.81
CA VAL A 376 -1.92 22.07 -14.92
C VAL A 376 -2.02 23.00 -13.71
N PRO A 377 -3.19 23.61 -13.43
CA PRO A 377 -3.37 24.45 -12.25
C PRO A 377 -2.80 23.74 -11.03
N SER A 378 -2.00 24.46 -10.23
CA SER A 378 -1.72 24.01 -8.87
C SER A 378 -3.05 23.66 -8.22
N VAL A 379 -3.13 22.50 -7.57
CA VAL A 379 -4.23 22.26 -6.64
C VAL A 379 -4.09 23.37 -5.62
N GLU A 380 -4.97 24.36 -5.67
CA GLU A 380 -5.05 25.35 -4.61
C GLU A 380 -5.32 24.55 -3.34
N HIS A 381 -4.42 24.65 -2.35
CA HIS A 381 -4.71 24.15 -1.02
C HIS A 381 -6.06 24.77 -0.63
N PRO A 382 -7.10 23.97 -0.35
CA PRO A 382 -8.30 24.54 0.24
C PRO A 382 -7.82 25.16 1.56
N ILE A 383 -7.78 26.49 1.59
CA ILE A 383 -7.61 27.21 2.84
C ILE A 383 -8.77 26.74 3.71
N ALA A 384 -8.43 26.10 4.82
CA ALA A 384 -9.35 25.53 5.78
C ALA A 384 -10.58 26.44 5.96
N ARG A 385 -11.76 25.90 5.65
CA ARG A 385 -13.06 26.40 6.10
C ARG A 385 -14.08 25.27 6.01
N ASP A 386 -14.29 24.64 7.16
CA ASP A 386 -15.59 24.29 7.79
C ASP A 386 -16.84 24.07 6.91
N ASP A 387 -16.75 23.44 5.75
CA ASP A 387 -17.94 22.92 5.06
C ASP A 387 -18.10 21.43 5.37
N TYR A 388 -18.58 21.18 6.59
CA TYR A 388 -19.09 19.90 7.06
C TYR A 388 -20.27 19.46 6.16
N PHE A 389 -20.04 18.49 5.28
CA PHE A 389 -21.08 17.52 4.93
C PHE A 389 -20.89 16.29 5.82
N GLU A 390 -21.22 16.46 7.10
CA GLU A 390 -21.52 15.33 7.97
C GLU A 390 -22.87 14.75 7.53
N VAL A 391 -22.82 13.66 6.76
CA VAL A 391 -23.97 12.78 6.64
C VAL A 391 -23.99 11.93 7.90
N HIS A 392 -24.69 12.43 8.93
CA HIS A 392 -24.74 11.81 10.26
C HIS A 392 -25.68 10.61 10.38
N SER A 393 -26.47 10.27 9.35
CA SER A 393 -27.34 9.10 9.44
C SER A 393 -27.75 8.52 8.09
N TYR A 394 -28.10 7.24 8.11
CA TYR A 394 -28.61 6.47 6.98
C TYR A 394 -30.05 6.88 6.57
N GLU A 395 -30.71 7.79 7.32
CA GLU A 395 -32.11 8.17 7.13
C GLU A 395 -32.30 9.34 6.15
N ASP A 396 -31.21 9.97 5.69
CA ASP A 396 -31.24 11.11 4.75
C ASP A 396 -31.01 10.70 3.27
N LEU A 397 -31.32 9.44 2.91
CA LEU A 397 -31.26 8.90 1.53
C LEU A 397 -32.63 8.60 0.91
#